data_AF-A0A7X8UE92-F1
#
_entry.id   AF-A0A7X8UE92-F1
#
_cell.length_a   1.000
_cell.length_b   1.000
_cell.length_c   1.000
_cell.angle_alpha   90.00
_cell.angle_beta   90.00
_cell.angle_gamma   90.00
#
_symmetry.space_group_name_H-M   'P 1'
#
loop_
_entity.id
_entity.type
_entity.pdbx_description
1 polymer ?
#
loop_
_entity_poly.entity_id
_entity_poly.type
_entity_poly.pdbx_seq_one_letter_code
_entity_poly.pdbx_strand_id
1 'polypeptide(L)' 'MLTEEQRKKFEQTRQMAKEELEALDREISEELAKVKDRLLELQQAKKAVKQIYDGACSRMGIKSVLEVSDLNLTDLVKTA' A
#
# COMPACT_ATOMS: atom_id res chain seq x y z
N MET A 1 23.88 18.70 -35.70
CA MET A 1 23.79 17.24 -35.43
C MET A 1 24.68 16.94 -34.23
N LEU A 2 24.29 16.00 -33.37
CA LEU A 2 25.13 15.55 -32.25
C LEU A 2 26.40 14.87 -32.79
N THR A 3 27.53 15.04 -32.11
CA THR A 3 28.73 14.25 -32.38
C THR A 3 28.54 12.80 -31.91
N GLU A 4 29.33 11.87 -32.45
CA GLU A 4 29.26 10.45 -32.02
C GLU A 4 29.51 10.28 -30.52
N GLU A 5 30.43 11.06 -29.95
CA GLU A 5 30.70 11.01 -28.52
C GLU A 5 29.52 11.53 -27.68
N GLN A 6 28.85 12.60 -28.13
CA GLN A 6 27.64 13.10 -27.48
C GLN A 6 26.51 12.08 -27.57
N ARG A 7 26.32 11.44 -28.74
CA ARG A 7 25.34 10.38 -28.93
C ARG A 7 25.57 9.22 -27.96
N LYS A 8 26.82 8.75 -27.82
CA LYS A 8 27.17 7.66 -26.91
C LYS A 8 26.87 8.01 -25.45
N LYS A 9 27.19 9.24 -25.01
CA LYS A 9 26.88 9.71 -23.65
C LYS A 9 25.37 9.72 -23.40
N PHE A 10 24.59 10.28 -24.32
CA PHE A 10 23.13 10.31 -24.17
C PHE A 10 22.51 8.90 -24.21
N GLU A 11 23.01 7.99 -25.03
CA GLU A 11 22.54 6.60 -25.05
C GLU A 11 22.84 5.88 -23.73
N GLN A 12 24.03 6.08 -23.16
CA GLN A 12 24.38 5.56 -21.84
C GLN A 12 23.48 6.13 -20.73
N THR A 13 23.31 7.46 -20.68
CA THR A 13 22.42 8.11 -19.72
C THR A 13 20.98 7.61 -19.86
N ARG A 14 20.49 7.43 -21.09
CA ARG A 14 19.14 6.89 -21.34
C ARG A 14 18.99 5.47 -20.81
N GLN A 15 20.00 4.62 -21.02
CA GLN A 15 19.97 3.24 -20.56
C GLN A 15 19.99 3.16 -19.03
N MET A 16 20.86 3.95 -18.38
CA MET A 16 20.90 4.03 -16.92
C MET A 16 19.57 4.53 -16.35
N ALA A 17 19.01 5.61 -16.89
CA ALA A 17 17.73 6.15 -16.44
C ALA A 17 16.60 5.12 -16.59
N LYS A 18 16.61 4.31 -17.66
CA LYS A 18 15.62 3.24 -17.84
C LYS A 18 15.75 2.17 -16.74
N GLU A 19 16.97 1.75 -16.43
CA GLU A 19 17.23 0.76 -15.38
C GLU A 19 16.84 1.30 -13.99
N GLU A 20 17.11 2.56 -13.72
CA GLU A 20 16.69 3.25 -12.50
C GLU A 20 15.16 3.31 -12.38
N LEU A 21 14.45 3.64 -13.47
CA LEU A 21 12.99 3.65 -13.48
C LEU A 21 12.42 2.24 -13.18
N GLU A 22 12.95 1.20 -13.82
CA GLU A 22 12.51 -0.17 -13.56
C GLU A 22 12.80 -0.62 -12.12
N ALA A 23 13.90 -0.14 -11.52
CA ALA A 23 14.21 -0.42 -10.12
C ALA A 23 13.23 0.29 -9.18
N LEU A 24 12.93 1.57 -9.45
CA LEU A 24 11.95 2.35 -8.67
C LEU A 24 10.56 1.71 -8.74
N ASP A 25 10.12 1.25 -9.92
CA ASP A 25 8.82 0.57 -10.08
C ASP A 25 8.72 -0.69 -9.22
N ARG A 26 9.82 -1.45 -9.10
CA ARG A 26 9.89 -2.63 -8.23
C ARG A 26 9.80 -2.25 -6.76
N GLU A 27 10.57 -1.25 -6.34
CA GLU A 27 10.57 -0.77 -4.95
C GLU A 27 9.19 -0.24 -4.53
N ILE A 28 8.53 0.55 -5.40
CA ILE A 28 7.17 1.02 -5.18
C ILE A 28 6.21 -0.17 -5.02
N SER A 29 6.32 -1.18 -5.89
CA SER A 29 5.46 -2.36 -5.83
C SER A 29 5.66 -3.17 -4.55
N GLU A 30 6.90 -3.31 -4.08
CA GLU A 30 7.24 -3.97 -2.83
C GLU A 30 6.69 -3.22 -1.62
N GLU A 31 6.86 -1.89 -1.56
CA GLU A 31 6.31 -1.07 -0.48
C GLU A 31 4.78 -1.10 -0.46
N LEU A 32 4.13 -1.04 -1.62
CA LEU A 32 2.67 -1.19 -1.72
C LEU A 32 2.20 -2.55 -1.18
N ALA A 33 2.96 -3.63 -1.40
CA ALA A 33 2.64 -4.94 -0.84
C ALA A 33 2.72 -4.93 0.69
N LYS A 34 3.80 -4.38 1.26
CA LYS A 34 3.97 -4.25 2.72
C LYS A 34 2.85 -3.43 3.36
N VAL A 35 2.46 -2.33 2.71
CA VAL A 35 1.34 -1.48 3.17
C VAL A 35 0.03 -2.26 3.15
N LYS A 36 -0.25 -3.03 2.09
CA LYS A 36 -1.45 -3.88 2.01
C LYS A 36 -1.50 -4.90 3.14
N ASP A 37 -0.41 -5.60 3.39
CA ASP A 37 -0.32 -6.58 4.47
C ASP A 37 -0.57 -5.93 5.83
N ARG A 38 0.06 -4.77 6.08
CA ARG A 38 -0.13 -4.01 7.32
C ARG A 38 -1.57 -3.55 7.51
N LEU A 39 -2.25 -3.13 6.44
CA LEU A 39 -3.65 -2.72 6.49
C LEU A 39 -4.57 -3.90 6.84
N LEU A 40 -4.30 -5.09 6.28
CA LEU A 40 -5.05 -6.31 6.60
C LEU A 40 -4.90 -6.68 8.08
N GLU A 41 -3.68 -6.64 8.62
CA GLU A 41 -3.42 -6.88 10.05
C GLU A 41 -4.21 -5.91 10.94
N LEU A 42 -4.15 -4.62 10.64
CA LEU A 42 -4.86 -3.59 11.39
C LEU A 42 -6.39 -3.76 11.33
N GLN A 43 -6.90 -4.18 10.18
CA GLN A 43 -8.32 -4.45 9.99
C GLN A 43 -8.78 -5.66 10.82
N GLN A 44 -7.98 -6.72 10.86
CA GLN A 44 -8.24 -7.88 11.72
C GLN A 44 -8.20 -7.48 13.21
N ALA A 45 -7.20 -6.69 13.62
CA ALA A 45 -7.11 -6.18 14.99
C ALA A 45 -8.35 -5.34 15.38
N LYS A 46 -8.81 -4.45 14.49
CA LYS A 46 -10.03 -3.65 14.70
C LYS A 46 -11.26 -4.54 14.90
N LYS A 47 -11.40 -5.62 14.12
CA LYS A 47 -12.49 -6.60 14.27
C LYS A 47 -12.41 -7.34 15.61
N ALA A 48 -11.21 -7.77 16.02
CA ALA A 48 -11.02 -8.44 17.31
C ALA A 48 -11.41 -7.52 18.50
N VAL A 49 -10.95 -6.27 18.48
CA VAL A 49 -11.32 -5.29 19.52
C VAL A 49 -12.83 -5.04 19.54
N LYS A 50 -13.48 -5.00 18.37
CA LYS A 50 -14.93 -4.88 18.29
C LYS A 50 -15.67 -6.06 18.92
N GLN A 51 -15.21 -7.29 18.69
CA GLN A 51 -15.79 -8.47 19.32
C GLN A 51 -15.69 -8.40 20.85
N ILE A 52 -14.57 -7.90 21.37
CA ILE A 52 -14.39 -7.68 22.82
C ILE A 52 -15.39 -6.64 23.33
N TYR A 53 -15.52 -5.50 22.62
CA TYR A 53 -16.50 -4.46 22.95
C TYR A 53 -17.93 -5.02 22.97
N ASP A 54 -18.31 -5.81 21.97
CA ASP A 54 -19.63 -6.40 21.85
C ASP A 54 -19.93 -7.39 22.98
N GLY A 55 -18.94 -8.22 23.32
CA GLY A 55 -19.01 -9.11 24.48
C GLY A 55 -19.21 -8.35 25.78
N ALA A 56 -18.50 -7.25 25.99
CA ALA A 56 -18.65 -6.39 27.17
C ALA A 56 -20.04 -5.74 27.23
N CYS A 57 -20.51 -5.15 26.12
CA CYS A 57 -21.85 -4.58 26.03
C CYS A 57 -22.94 -5.62 26.35
N SER A 58 -22.84 -6.82 25.75
CA SER A 58 -23.78 -7.91 25.98
C SER A 58 -23.84 -8.32 27.45
N ARG A 59 -22.68 -8.44 28.12
CA ARG A 59 -22.59 -8.78 29.56
C ARG A 59 -23.22 -7.72 30.47
N MET A 60 -23.22 -6.46 30.05
CA MET A 60 -23.83 -5.35 30.78
C MET A 60 -25.29 -5.10 30.41
N GLY A 61 -25.87 -5.87 29.48
CA GLY A 61 -27.21 -5.63 28.94
C GLY A 61 -27.32 -4.37 28.09
N ILE A 62 -26.19 -3.83 27.62
CA ILE A 62 -26.12 -2.64 26.77
C ILE A 62 -26.13 -3.07 25.30
N LYS A 63 -26.90 -2.39 24.46
CA LYS A 63 -26.86 -2.60 23.00
C LYS A 63 -25.57 -2.01 22.43
N SER A 64 -24.76 -2.81 21.74
CA SER A 64 -23.63 -2.29 20.95
C SER A 64 -24.16 -1.43 19.80
N VAL A 65 -23.58 -0.25 19.63
CA VAL A 65 -23.91 0.71 18.56
C VAL A 65 -22.73 1.05 17.65
N LEU A 66 -21.52 0.62 18.00
CA LEU A 66 -20.35 0.85 17.16
C LEU A 66 -20.40 -0.09 15.96
N GLU A 67 -20.00 0.42 14.79
CA GLU A 67 -19.82 -0.37 13.58
C GLU A 67 -18.35 -0.34 13.16
N VAL A 68 -17.87 -1.45 12.60
CA VAL A 68 -16.54 -1.54 12.02
C VAL A 68 -16.67 -1.52 10.51
N SER A 69 -16.26 -0.41 9.91
CA SER A 69 -16.05 -0.32 8.47
C SER A 69 -14.78 -1.06 8.05
N ASP A 70 -14.91 -1.82 6.98
CA ASP A 70 -13.83 -2.52 6.29
C ASP A 70 -13.19 -1.60 5.24
N LEU A 71 -11.86 -1.63 5.14
CA LEU A 71 -11.12 -0.86 4.15
C LEU A 71 -11.09 -1.66 2.84
N ASN A 72 -11.46 -1.03 1.71
CA ASN A 72 -11.35 -1.67 0.41
C ASN A 72 -9.97 -1.40 -0.19
N LEU A 73 -9.12 -2.43 -0.19
CA LEU A 73 -7.74 -2.32 -0.69
C LEU A 73 -7.64 -2.02 -2.19
N THR A 74 -8.74 -2.18 -2.94
CA THR A 74 -8.81 -1.87 -4.37
C THR A 74 -8.80 -0.36 -4.63
N ASP A 75 -9.23 0.44 -3.66
CA ASP A 75 -9.31 1.90 -3.80
C ASP A 75 -7.94 2.58 -3.62
N LEU A 76 -6.97 1.90 -3.02
CA LEU A 76 -5.60 2.39 -2.80
C LEU A 76 -4.72 2.33 -4.06
N VAL A 77 -5.08 1.51 -5.05
CA VAL A 77 -4.28 1.28 -6.27
C VAL A 77 -4.64 2.25 -7.39
N LYS A 78 -5.82 2.90 -7.34
CA LYS A 78 -6.28 3.81 -8.40
C LYS A 78 -5.62 5.19 -8.36
N THR A 79 -4.86 5.49 -7.31
CA THR A 79 -4.27 6.81 -7.03
C THR A 79 -2.74 6.82 -7.08
N ALA A 80 -2.10 5.67 -7.33
CA ALA A 80 -0.67 5.54 -7.59
C ALA A 80 -0.45 5.33 -9.10
#